data_AF-A0A2R6C903-F1
#
_entry.id   AF-A0A2R6C903-F1
#
_cell.length_a   1.000
_cell.length_b   1.000
_cell.length_c   1.000
_cell.angle_alpha   90.00
_cell.angle_beta   90.00
_cell.angle_gamma   90.00
#
_symmetry.space_group_name_H-M   'P 1'
#
loop_
_entity.id
_entity.type
_entity.pdbx_description
1 polymer ?
#
loop_
_entity_poly.entity_id
_entity_poly.type
_entity_poly.pdbx_seq_one_letter_code
_entity_poly.pdbx_strand_id
1 'polypeptide(L)'
;MRWLSLGNGELEVNLDSHGQIVCFYYPYVGQENQTSGNTNRIGFCHAGRFTWVDSCECDMGYLDDLMIGQTRLVLEPFEITFTDFVDDHEPLITRIISLKNYSNVKQDIRVFMHHNFSLFDNDVGDTGVFDPEHHAIVHYKGLRCVLAKLVDESGRGFDQYAVGKKTADVEGNIIQGTYLDAEDCSLSGNPIEQGFVDSVISIGLDVEPNSTAKLYYWLLAGKSVERVTSKARELVPSKAESDFSFIRSYWSKWLSRVGSPNLPPSVLRLYRRSLTVISSQCGRNGSIVASTDYSIERVSHDTYNYVWPRDAAYIANAMDMAGYPEYSLRLFEFASKVMERDGYFLQKYNSNGTLASSWHPWASKYEGYLPIQEDETALMVWC
;
A
#
# COMPACT_ATOMS: atom_id res chain seq x y z
N MET A 1 6.07 11.28 1.15
CA MET A 1 5.83 11.14 2.60
C MET A 1 4.49 10.43 2.75
N ARG A 2 4.37 9.49 3.69
CA ARG A 2 3.13 8.75 3.94
C ARG A 2 2.07 9.67 4.58
N TRP A 3 0.85 9.66 4.05
CA TRP A 3 -0.33 10.33 4.59
C TRP A 3 -1.32 9.35 5.22
N LEU A 4 -1.63 8.25 4.53
CA LEU A 4 -2.45 7.14 5.04
C LEU A 4 -1.69 5.81 4.91
N SER A 5 -2.01 4.87 5.80
CA SER A 5 -1.62 3.47 5.73
C SER A 5 -2.86 2.58 5.77
N LEU A 6 -2.87 1.56 4.92
CA LEU A 6 -3.94 0.56 4.80
C LEU A 6 -3.30 -0.82 4.75
N GLY A 7 -3.79 -1.77 5.55
CA GLY A 7 -3.19 -3.11 5.55
C GLY A 7 -4.04 -4.17 6.24
N ASN A 8 -3.69 -5.44 6.02
CA ASN A 8 -4.37 -6.60 6.59
C ASN A 8 -3.42 -7.56 7.32
N GLY A 9 -2.20 -7.09 7.61
CA GLY A 9 -1.13 -7.85 8.24
C GLY A 9 -0.33 -8.76 7.29
N GLU A 10 -0.68 -8.83 6.01
CA GLU A 10 0.12 -9.49 4.97
C GLU A 10 0.52 -8.50 3.85
N LEU A 11 -0.44 -7.66 3.44
CA LEU A 11 -0.20 -6.49 2.59
C LEU A 11 -0.33 -5.21 3.45
N GLU A 12 0.58 -4.27 3.20
CA GLU A 12 0.55 -2.92 3.76
C GLU A 12 0.84 -1.92 2.63
N VAL A 13 -0.05 -0.94 2.45
CA VAL A 13 0.02 0.09 1.40
C VAL A 13 0.00 1.46 2.02
N ASN A 14 0.98 2.29 1.62
CA ASN A 14 1.05 3.69 2.02
C ASN A 14 0.65 4.59 0.87
N LEU A 15 -0.24 5.54 1.18
CA LEU A 15 -0.67 6.57 0.25
C LEU A 15 -0.06 7.92 0.65
N ASP A 16 0.35 8.73 -0.32
CA ASP A 16 0.71 10.13 -0.08
C ASP A 16 -0.53 11.03 0.00
N SER A 17 -0.32 12.35 0.13
CA SER A 17 -1.39 13.33 0.30
C SER A 17 -2.35 13.44 -0.90
N HIS A 18 -1.99 12.92 -2.08
CA HIS A 18 -2.81 12.94 -3.29
C HIS A 18 -3.45 11.58 -3.58
N GLY A 19 -3.37 10.64 -2.63
CA GLY A 19 -3.86 9.28 -2.83
C GLY A 19 -3.00 8.46 -3.77
N GLN A 20 -1.75 8.82 -4.05
CA GLN A 20 -0.85 7.98 -4.85
C GLN A 20 -0.20 6.93 -3.95
N ILE A 21 -0.04 5.70 -4.46
CA ILE A 21 0.67 4.65 -3.73
C ILE A 21 2.17 4.98 -3.77
N VAL A 22 2.78 5.09 -2.60
CA VAL A 22 4.22 5.38 -2.43
C VAL A 22 4.98 4.27 -1.71
N CYS A 23 4.29 3.37 -1.01
CA CYS A 23 4.89 2.14 -0.51
C CYS A 23 3.90 0.98 -0.66
N PHE A 24 4.42 -0.20 -0.99
CA PHE A 24 3.63 -1.42 -1.17
C PHE A 24 4.44 -2.58 -0.59
N TYR A 25 4.20 -2.93 0.68
CA TYR A 25 4.94 -3.96 1.39
C TYR A 25 4.23 -5.30 1.30
N TYR A 26 4.97 -6.32 0.86
CA TYR A 26 4.49 -7.69 0.73
C TYR A 26 5.71 -8.63 0.72
N PRO A 27 5.70 -9.78 1.44
CA PRO A 27 4.56 -10.45 2.06
C PRO A 27 4.40 -10.21 3.56
N TYR A 28 5.18 -9.28 4.13
CA TYR A 28 5.08 -8.92 5.53
C TYR A 28 4.97 -7.40 5.65
N VAL A 29 4.23 -6.95 6.66
CA VAL A 29 4.11 -5.52 6.98
C VAL A 29 5.50 -4.92 7.18
N GLY A 30 5.79 -3.83 6.47
CA GLY A 30 7.08 -3.12 6.54
C GLY A 30 8.26 -3.82 5.86
N GLN A 31 8.14 -5.07 5.41
CA GLN A 31 9.25 -5.78 4.78
C GLN A 31 9.07 -5.88 3.26
N GLU A 32 10.17 -5.68 2.54
CA GLU A 32 10.23 -5.73 1.08
C GLU A 32 9.25 -4.74 0.43
N ASN A 33 9.63 -3.46 0.39
CA ASN A 33 8.84 -2.44 -0.28
C ASN A 33 8.91 -2.66 -1.80
N GLN A 34 7.84 -3.20 -2.38
CA GLN A 34 7.76 -3.51 -3.82
C GLN A 34 7.73 -2.27 -4.71
N THR A 35 7.83 -1.06 -4.14
CA THR A 35 8.00 0.20 -4.88
C THR A 35 9.34 0.88 -4.63
N SER A 36 10.11 0.47 -3.60
CA SER A 36 11.28 1.23 -3.11
C SER A 36 11.01 2.74 -2.92
N GLY A 37 9.79 3.08 -2.49
CA GLY A 37 9.39 4.46 -2.30
C GLY A 37 9.05 5.21 -3.59
N ASN A 38 9.04 4.54 -4.74
CA ASN A 38 8.65 5.12 -6.01
C ASN A 38 7.14 5.32 -6.09
N THR A 39 6.73 6.46 -6.63
CA THR A 39 5.32 6.82 -6.72
C THR A 39 4.63 6.13 -7.90
N ASN A 40 3.56 5.39 -7.60
CA ASN A 40 2.57 4.96 -8.57
C ASN A 40 1.67 6.15 -8.92
N ARG A 41 1.91 6.74 -10.09
CA ARG A 41 1.30 8.01 -10.49
C ARG A 41 -0.13 7.80 -10.99
N ILE A 42 -0.91 8.88 -10.94
CA ILE A 42 -2.28 8.91 -11.46
C ILE A 42 -2.41 10.16 -12.30
N GLY A 43 -2.86 9.98 -13.54
CA GLY A 43 -3.03 11.06 -14.50
C GLY A 43 -4.45 11.08 -15.03
N PHE A 44 -4.86 12.25 -15.49
CA PHE A 44 -6.13 12.47 -16.17
C PHE A 44 -5.88 13.17 -17.49
N CYS A 45 -6.60 12.79 -18.53
CA CYS A 45 -6.72 13.62 -19.73
C CYS A 45 -8.18 13.99 -19.95
N HIS A 46 -8.43 15.29 -20.06
CA HIS A 46 -9.74 15.84 -20.32
C HIS A 46 -9.60 17.00 -21.32
N ALA A 47 -10.47 17.05 -22.33
CA ALA A 47 -10.44 18.08 -23.39
C ALA A 47 -9.05 18.24 -24.05
N GLY A 48 -8.34 17.13 -24.26
CA GLY A 48 -7.01 17.10 -24.86
C GLY A 48 -5.88 17.65 -23.97
N ARG A 49 -6.16 17.92 -22.69
CA ARG A 49 -5.16 18.35 -21.71
C ARG A 49 -4.91 17.25 -20.68
N PHE A 50 -3.66 16.87 -20.55
CA PHE A 50 -3.20 15.97 -19.51
C PHE A 50 -2.94 16.72 -18.18
N THR A 51 -3.18 16.08 -17.05
CA THR A 51 -2.96 16.61 -15.70
C THR A 51 -2.59 15.48 -14.74
N TRP A 52 -1.46 15.62 -14.05
CA TRP A 52 -1.08 14.72 -12.95
C TRP A 52 -1.86 15.06 -11.68
N VAL A 53 -2.26 14.04 -10.92
CA VAL A 53 -3.06 14.24 -9.69
C VAL A 53 -2.36 15.08 -8.62
N ASP A 54 -1.02 15.10 -8.60
CA ASP A 54 -0.21 15.88 -7.66
C ASP A 54 -0.21 17.39 -7.97
N SER A 55 -0.83 17.79 -9.09
CA SER A 55 -1.11 19.18 -9.42
C SER A 55 -2.53 19.63 -9.05
N CYS A 56 -3.38 18.71 -8.57
CA CYS A 56 -4.76 19.00 -8.18
C CYS A 56 -4.85 19.31 -6.67
N GLU A 57 -5.76 20.22 -6.31
CA GLU A 57 -6.16 20.38 -4.91
C GLU A 57 -6.92 19.14 -4.45
N CYS A 58 -6.56 18.63 -3.27
CA CYS A 58 -7.14 17.42 -2.71
C CYS A 58 -7.41 17.52 -1.20
N ASP A 59 -8.45 16.82 -0.75
CA ASP A 59 -8.78 16.54 0.64
C ASP A 59 -8.70 15.03 0.87
N MET A 60 -7.97 14.61 1.91
CA MET A 60 -7.68 13.21 2.15
C MET A 60 -7.80 12.83 3.63
N GLY A 61 -8.44 11.69 3.88
CA GLY A 61 -8.52 11.12 5.22
C GLY A 61 -9.07 9.69 5.24
N TYR A 62 -9.21 9.15 6.45
CA TYR A 62 -9.92 7.90 6.67
C TYR A 62 -11.44 8.12 6.64
N LEU A 63 -12.15 7.33 5.84
CA LEU A 63 -13.61 7.34 5.77
C LEU A 63 -14.18 6.81 7.08
N ASP A 64 -14.96 7.65 7.79
CA ASP A 64 -15.58 7.32 9.09
C ASP A 64 -14.60 6.79 10.16
N ASP A 65 -13.33 7.22 10.08
CA ASP A 65 -12.20 6.72 10.89
C ASP A 65 -11.94 5.20 10.76
N LEU A 66 -12.52 4.55 9.75
CA LEU A 66 -12.28 3.14 9.40
C LEU A 66 -10.97 3.02 8.62
N MET A 67 -10.44 1.81 8.47
CA MET A 67 -9.28 1.55 7.59
C MET A 67 -9.69 1.54 6.10
N ILE A 68 -10.23 2.66 5.66
CA ILE A 68 -10.64 2.94 4.29
C ILE A 68 -10.15 4.35 4.00
N GLY A 69 -9.25 4.49 3.02
CA GLY A 69 -8.78 5.78 2.56
C GLY A 69 -9.82 6.44 1.66
N GLN A 70 -10.00 7.75 1.81
CA GLN A 70 -10.81 8.55 0.91
C GLN A 70 -10.04 9.80 0.51
N THR A 71 -9.87 9.97 -0.80
CA THR A 71 -9.24 11.16 -1.40
C THR A 71 -10.27 11.81 -2.32
N ARG A 72 -10.57 13.09 -2.10
CA ARG A 72 -11.41 13.92 -2.96
C ARG A 72 -10.54 14.96 -3.65
N LEU A 73 -10.69 15.12 -4.95
CA LEU A 73 -9.98 16.14 -5.73
C LEU A 73 -10.87 16.74 -6.81
N VAL A 74 -10.54 17.96 -7.22
CA VAL A 74 -11.29 18.71 -8.23
C VAL A 74 -10.46 18.79 -9.51
N LEU A 75 -11.06 18.36 -10.62
CA LEU A 75 -10.54 18.52 -11.98
C LEU A 75 -11.71 19.00 -12.85
N GLU A 76 -11.97 20.30 -12.84
CA GLU A 76 -13.15 20.89 -13.51
C GLU A 76 -13.36 20.34 -14.93
N PRO A 77 -14.57 19.86 -15.27
CA PRO A 77 -15.85 19.94 -14.52
C PRO A 77 -16.12 18.76 -13.56
N PHE A 78 -15.11 17.97 -13.25
CA PHE A 78 -15.22 16.76 -12.45
C PHE A 78 -14.85 16.98 -10.98
N GLU A 79 -15.63 16.35 -10.10
CA GLU A 79 -15.16 15.96 -8.77
C GLU A 79 -14.83 14.47 -8.80
N ILE A 80 -13.62 14.15 -8.37
CA ILE A 80 -13.07 12.81 -8.42
C ILE A 80 -12.86 12.33 -6.99
N THR A 81 -13.37 11.14 -6.68
CA THR A 81 -13.19 10.50 -5.37
C THR A 81 -12.52 9.15 -5.53
N PHE A 82 -11.39 8.96 -4.85
CA PHE A 82 -10.79 7.65 -4.63
C PHE A 82 -11.28 7.10 -3.31
N THR A 83 -11.77 5.86 -3.31
CA THR A 83 -12.05 5.09 -2.10
C THR A 83 -11.18 3.84 -2.11
N ASP A 84 -10.23 3.80 -1.18
CA ASP A 84 -9.15 2.82 -1.09
C ASP A 84 -9.35 1.90 0.11
N PHE A 85 -9.27 0.58 -0.10
CA PHE A 85 -9.34 -0.39 0.98
C PHE A 85 -8.57 -1.66 0.63
N VAL A 86 -8.05 -2.32 1.65
CA VAL A 86 -7.36 -3.61 1.55
C VAL A 86 -8.33 -4.72 1.95
N ASP A 87 -8.33 -5.80 1.17
CA ASP A 87 -9.09 -7.01 1.46
C ASP A 87 -8.69 -7.62 2.82
N ASP A 88 -9.59 -8.28 3.52
CA ASP A 88 -9.32 -8.79 4.86
C ASP A 88 -8.48 -10.08 4.86
N HIS A 89 -8.44 -10.80 3.74
CA HIS A 89 -7.82 -12.12 3.61
C HIS A 89 -6.74 -12.18 2.54
N GLU A 90 -6.94 -11.55 1.40
CA GLU A 90 -5.99 -11.54 0.28
C GLU A 90 -5.08 -10.30 0.33
N PRO A 91 -3.84 -10.38 -0.17
CA PRO A 91 -2.97 -9.23 -0.35
C PRO A 91 -3.41 -8.39 -1.57
N LEU A 92 -4.61 -7.81 -1.47
CA LEU A 92 -5.32 -7.09 -2.51
C LEU A 92 -5.71 -5.71 -2.00
N ILE A 93 -5.27 -4.66 -2.70
CA ILE A 93 -5.85 -3.32 -2.54
C ILE A 93 -6.82 -3.05 -3.68
N THR A 94 -7.99 -2.52 -3.32
CA THR A 94 -9.02 -2.07 -4.25
C THR A 94 -9.18 -0.57 -4.14
N ARG A 95 -9.25 0.10 -5.29
CA ARG A 95 -9.64 1.51 -5.43
C ARG A 95 -10.89 1.62 -6.27
N ILE A 96 -11.92 2.23 -5.70
CA ILE A 96 -13.09 2.69 -6.45
C ILE A 96 -12.86 4.17 -6.80
N ILE A 97 -12.85 4.49 -8.08
CA ILE A 97 -12.69 5.85 -8.61
C ILE A 97 -14.06 6.33 -9.06
N SER A 98 -14.65 7.30 -8.38
CA SER A 98 -15.91 7.93 -8.77
C SER A 98 -15.63 9.27 -9.46
N LEU A 99 -16.14 9.45 -10.67
CA LEU A 99 -15.97 10.63 -11.52
C LEU A 99 -17.34 11.31 -11.67
N LYS A 100 -17.60 12.37 -10.92
CA LYS A 100 -18.86 13.09 -10.98
C LYS A 100 -18.75 14.31 -11.90
N ASN A 101 -19.52 14.31 -12.99
CA ASN A 101 -19.61 15.42 -13.91
C ASN A 101 -20.67 16.42 -13.40
N TYR A 102 -20.26 17.62 -13.00
CA TYR A 102 -21.17 18.69 -12.56
C TYR A 102 -21.71 19.56 -13.70
N SER A 103 -21.24 19.35 -14.93
CA SER A 103 -21.71 20.12 -16.08
C SER A 103 -23.03 19.58 -16.63
N ASN A 104 -23.73 20.43 -17.40
CA ASN A 104 -24.97 20.09 -18.09
C ASN A 104 -24.74 19.44 -19.47
N VAL A 105 -23.50 19.08 -19.80
CA VAL A 105 -23.14 18.42 -21.05
C VAL A 105 -22.35 17.16 -20.75
N LYS A 106 -22.41 16.21 -21.67
CA LYS A 106 -21.60 15.00 -21.61
C LYS A 106 -20.13 15.37 -21.74
N GLN A 107 -19.27 14.76 -20.92
CA GLN A 107 -17.83 15.02 -20.89
C GLN A 107 -17.07 13.73 -21.12
N ASP A 108 -15.98 13.79 -21.89
CA ASP A 108 -15.01 12.71 -22.00
C ASP A 108 -13.87 12.92 -21.00
N ILE A 109 -13.41 11.83 -20.40
CA ILE A 109 -12.21 11.83 -19.55
C ILE A 109 -11.50 10.50 -19.68
N ARG A 110 -10.17 10.55 -19.67
CA ARG A 110 -9.30 9.38 -19.65
C ARG A 110 -8.52 9.35 -18.34
N VAL A 111 -8.50 8.20 -17.69
CA VAL A 111 -7.79 7.97 -16.42
C VAL A 111 -6.58 7.08 -16.68
N PHE A 112 -5.42 7.48 -16.16
CA PHE A 112 -4.14 6.76 -16.28
C PHE A 112 -3.68 6.27 -14.91
N MET A 113 -3.36 4.98 -14.82
CA MET A 113 -2.79 4.35 -13.62
C MET A 113 -1.38 3.88 -13.94
N HIS A 114 -0.39 4.47 -13.27
CA HIS A 114 1.03 4.14 -13.44
C HIS A 114 1.53 3.22 -12.32
N HIS A 115 2.37 2.26 -12.69
CA HIS A 115 2.94 1.25 -11.80
C HIS A 115 4.46 1.32 -11.86
N ASN A 116 5.08 1.73 -10.75
CA ASN A 116 6.51 1.88 -10.59
C ASN A 116 7.03 0.91 -9.52
N PHE A 117 7.01 -0.38 -9.83
CA PHE A 117 7.39 -1.43 -8.90
C PHE A 117 8.88 -1.74 -8.97
N SER A 118 9.52 -1.84 -7.81
CA SER A 118 10.91 -2.24 -7.60
C SER A 118 10.87 -3.53 -6.79
N LEU A 119 10.62 -4.66 -7.44
CA LEU A 119 10.30 -5.90 -6.76
C LEU A 119 11.51 -6.41 -5.95
N PHE A 120 11.27 -6.86 -4.71
CA PHE A 120 12.32 -7.09 -3.70
C PHE A 120 13.15 -5.84 -3.36
N ASP A 121 12.52 -4.66 -3.42
CA ASP A 121 13.12 -3.40 -3.01
C ASP A 121 14.37 -3.00 -3.82
N ASN A 122 14.38 -3.33 -5.11
CA ASN A 122 15.41 -2.91 -6.06
C ASN A 122 14.90 -2.96 -7.51
N ASP A 123 15.57 -2.22 -8.40
CA ASP A 123 15.17 -2.06 -9.80
C ASP A 123 15.84 -3.04 -10.78
N VAL A 124 16.45 -4.12 -10.29
CA VAL A 124 17.22 -5.06 -11.14
C VAL A 124 16.42 -6.32 -11.47
N GLY A 125 16.13 -6.52 -12.75
CA GLY A 125 15.62 -7.80 -13.25
C GLY A 125 14.13 -8.02 -13.01
N ASP A 126 13.34 -6.95 -12.95
CA ASP A 126 11.88 -7.03 -12.93
C ASP A 126 11.37 -7.34 -14.36
N THR A 127 10.14 -7.81 -14.48
CA THR A 127 9.44 -7.91 -15.77
C THR A 127 8.02 -7.42 -15.60
N GLY A 128 7.59 -6.55 -16.50
CA GLY A 128 6.20 -6.17 -16.67
C GLY A 128 5.67 -6.79 -17.96
N VAL A 129 4.46 -7.34 -17.93
CA VAL A 129 3.85 -7.95 -19.12
C VAL A 129 2.34 -7.74 -19.13
N PHE A 130 1.78 -7.49 -20.30
CA PHE A 130 0.34 -7.52 -20.54
C PHE A 130 -0.14 -8.98 -20.66
N ASP A 131 -1.08 -9.36 -19.80
CA ASP A 131 -1.80 -10.62 -19.86
C ASP A 131 -3.13 -10.43 -20.63
N PRO A 132 -3.22 -10.91 -21.89
CA PRO A 132 -4.42 -10.74 -22.69
C PRO A 132 -5.59 -11.63 -22.23
N GLU A 133 -5.35 -12.70 -21.48
CA GLU A 133 -6.43 -13.59 -21.03
C GLU A 133 -7.27 -12.93 -19.93
N HIS A 134 -6.59 -12.23 -19.01
CA HIS A 134 -7.22 -11.58 -17.87
C HIS A 134 -7.34 -10.06 -18.03
N HIS A 135 -6.83 -9.52 -19.14
CA HIS A 135 -6.79 -8.10 -19.48
C HIS A 135 -6.18 -7.27 -18.35
N ALA A 136 -4.95 -7.62 -17.98
CA ALA A 136 -4.23 -7.08 -16.82
C ALA A 136 -2.75 -6.85 -17.15
N ILE A 137 -2.05 -6.03 -16.35
CA ILE A 137 -0.59 -5.99 -16.35
C ILE A 137 -0.07 -6.79 -15.17
N VAL A 138 0.87 -7.69 -15.41
CA VAL A 138 1.55 -8.46 -14.36
C VAL A 138 3.00 -8.02 -14.28
N HIS A 139 3.40 -7.52 -13.12
CA HIS A 139 4.79 -7.30 -12.76
C HIS A 139 5.28 -8.52 -11.97
N TYR A 140 6.44 -9.08 -12.30
CA TYR A 140 6.98 -10.23 -11.57
C TYR A 140 8.52 -10.26 -11.52
N LYS A 141 9.02 -10.88 -10.44
CA LYS A 141 10.43 -11.22 -10.21
C LYS A 141 10.49 -12.27 -9.12
N GLY A 142 11.21 -13.38 -9.34
CA GLY A 142 11.34 -14.45 -8.36
C GLY A 142 9.99 -14.88 -7.77
N LEU A 143 9.85 -14.73 -6.44
CA LEU A 143 8.63 -15.04 -5.69
C LEU A 143 7.72 -13.83 -5.45
N ARG A 144 7.83 -12.76 -6.23
CA ARG A 144 6.99 -11.56 -6.12
C ARG A 144 6.30 -11.33 -7.45
N CYS A 145 4.98 -11.22 -7.39
CA CYS A 145 4.13 -10.86 -8.51
C CYS A 145 3.11 -9.84 -8.05
N VAL A 146 2.85 -8.82 -8.87
CA VAL A 146 1.78 -7.84 -8.65
C VAL A 146 0.98 -7.72 -9.93
N LEU A 147 -0.31 -8.04 -9.85
CA LEU A 147 -1.25 -7.89 -10.96
C LEU A 147 -2.02 -6.59 -10.80
N ALA A 148 -2.01 -5.77 -11.84
CA ALA A 148 -2.77 -4.54 -11.97
C ALA A 148 -3.92 -4.71 -12.96
N LYS A 149 -5.13 -4.38 -12.51
CA LYS A 149 -6.34 -4.47 -13.34
C LYS A 149 -7.19 -3.21 -13.16
N LEU A 150 -7.77 -2.72 -14.26
CA LEU A 150 -8.65 -1.55 -14.29
C LEU A 150 -9.83 -1.85 -15.19
N VAL A 151 -11.05 -1.65 -14.68
CA VAL A 151 -12.30 -1.84 -15.43
C VAL A 151 -13.30 -0.73 -15.13
N ASP A 152 -14.24 -0.49 -16.05
CA ASP A 152 -15.40 0.36 -15.83
C ASP A 152 -16.60 -0.38 -15.21
N GLU A 153 -17.71 0.33 -14.97
CA GLU A 153 -18.95 -0.23 -14.41
C GLU A 153 -19.58 -1.35 -15.24
N SER A 154 -19.32 -1.39 -16.55
CA SER A 154 -19.79 -2.46 -17.43
C SER A 154 -18.88 -3.70 -17.40
N GLY A 155 -17.73 -3.60 -16.72
CA GLY A 155 -16.70 -4.64 -16.69
C GLY A 155 -15.73 -4.59 -17.87
N ARG A 156 -15.78 -3.54 -18.71
CA ARG A 156 -14.82 -3.34 -19.80
C ARG A 156 -13.46 -2.95 -19.21
N GLY A 157 -12.40 -3.66 -19.60
CA GLY A 157 -11.03 -3.36 -19.20
C GLY A 157 -10.47 -2.10 -19.83
N PHE A 158 -9.27 -1.69 -19.37
CA PHE A 158 -8.51 -0.59 -19.97
C PHE A 158 -8.32 -0.77 -21.48
N ASP A 159 -8.34 0.33 -22.24
CA ASP A 159 -8.25 0.29 -23.70
C ASP A 159 -6.86 0.66 -24.24
N GLN A 160 -5.99 1.17 -23.37
CA GLN A 160 -4.60 1.51 -23.68
C GLN A 160 -3.66 1.03 -22.57
N TYR A 161 -2.45 0.65 -22.95
CA TYR A 161 -1.39 0.29 -22.02
C TYR A 161 -0.01 0.59 -22.63
N ALA A 162 0.99 0.72 -21.78
CA ALA A 162 2.40 0.69 -22.17
C ALA A 162 3.21 0.09 -21.03
N VAL A 163 4.12 -0.80 -21.37
CA VAL A 163 5.13 -1.34 -20.46
C VAL A 163 6.49 -0.92 -20.98
N GLY A 164 7.37 -0.38 -20.15
CA GLY A 164 8.64 0.14 -20.62
C GLY A 164 9.64 0.34 -19.49
N LYS A 165 10.69 1.12 -19.76
CA LYS A 165 11.75 1.37 -18.80
C LYS A 165 11.34 2.49 -17.84
N LYS A 166 11.69 2.32 -16.56
CA LYS A 166 11.63 3.40 -15.58
C LYS A 166 12.61 4.52 -15.89
N THR A 167 12.36 5.68 -15.28
CA THR A 167 13.39 6.72 -15.22
C THR A 167 14.60 6.24 -14.43
N ALA A 168 15.76 6.21 -15.08
CA ALA A 168 17.02 5.82 -14.48
C ALA A 168 18.18 6.55 -15.18
N ASP A 169 19.25 6.81 -14.44
CA ASP A 169 20.53 7.22 -15.02
C ASP A 169 21.33 5.94 -15.34
N VAL A 170 21.55 5.69 -16.62
CA VAL A 170 22.33 4.55 -17.09
C VAL A 170 23.59 5.08 -17.78
N GLU A 171 24.71 5.00 -17.05
CA GLU A 171 26.03 5.42 -17.52
C GLU A 171 26.07 6.90 -18.01
N GLY A 172 25.33 7.79 -17.35
CA GLY A 172 25.24 9.21 -17.69
C GLY A 172 24.16 9.54 -18.72
N ASN A 173 23.39 8.53 -19.19
CA ASN A 173 22.23 8.73 -20.04
C ASN A 173 20.96 8.60 -19.22
N ILE A 174 20.21 9.70 -19.12
CA ILE A 174 18.90 9.70 -18.45
C ILE A 174 17.89 9.02 -19.36
N ILE A 175 17.45 7.84 -18.96
CA ILE A 175 16.32 7.16 -19.57
C ILE A 175 15.05 7.78 -18.99
N GLN A 176 14.10 8.10 -19.86
CA GLN A 176 12.81 8.65 -19.49
C GLN A 176 11.81 7.52 -19.22
N GLY A 177 11.02 7.67 -18.16
CA GLY A 177 10.07 6.64 -17.70
C GLY A 177 8.85 6.51 -18.60
N THR A 178 8.23 5.33 -18.62
CA THR A 178 7.00 5.08 -19.40
C THR A 178 5.83 5.95 -18.96
N TYR A 179 5.86 6.49 -17.73
CA TYR A 179 4.84 7.44 -17.27
C TYR A 179 4.67 8.67 -18.19
N LEU A 180 5.71 9.09 -18.92
CA LEU A 180 5.64 10.22 -19.85
C LEU A 180 4.79 9.92 -21.09
N ASP A 181 4.60 8.65 -21.43
CA ASP A 181 3.71 8.19 -22.51
C ASP A 181 2.23 8.58 -22.23
N ALA A 182 1.89 8.92 -20.98
CA ALA A 182 0.56 9.40 -20.64
C ALA A 182 0.32 10.88 -21.02
N GLU A 183 1.38 11.69 -21.13
CA GLU A 183 1.28 13.16 -21.17
C GLU A 183 0.69 13.72 -22.47
N ASP A 184 0.70 12.95 -23.55
CA ASP A 184 0.03 13.28 -24.82
C ASP A 184 -1.37 12.64 -24.94
N CYS A 185 -1.86 12.07 -23.84
CA CYS A 185 -3.13 11.36 -23.72
C CYS A 185 -3.23 10.02 -24.48
N SER A 186 -2.11 9.43 -24.93
CA SER A 186 -2.12 8.18 -25.70
C SER A 186 -0.95 7.27 -25.36
N LEU A 187 -1.23 6.02 -24.96
CA LEU A 187 -0.16 5.04 -24.70
C LEU A 187 0.29 4.29 -25.96
N SER A 188 1.59 4.02 -26.05
CA SER A 188 2.31 3.40 -27.17
C SER A 188 1.97 1.93 -27.44
N GLY A 189 1.39 1.20 -26.48
CA GLY A 189 0.93 -0.17 -26.68
C GLY A 189 2.00 -1.26 -26.49
N ASN A 190 3.20 -0.94 -25.99
CA ASN A 190 4.23 -1.96 -25.78
C ASN A 190 3.79 -2.98 -24.69
N PRO A 191 3.73 -4.29 -24.99
CA PRO A 191 3.10 -5.26 -24.09
C PRO A 191 4.06 -5.88 -23.06
N ILE A 192 5.37 -5.70 -23.17
CA ILE A 192 6.35 -6.34 -22.28
C ILE A 192 7.65 -5.57 -22.21
N GLU A 193 8.29 -5.56 -21.05
CA GLU A 193 9.64 -5.07 -20.84
C GLU A 193 10.28 -5.78 -19.62
N GLN A 194 11.61 -5.81 -19.55
CA GLN A 194 12.39 -6.41 -18.46
C GLN A 194 13.48 -5.45 -17.92
N GLY A 195 14.02 -5.71 -16.73
CA GLY A 195 15.03 -4.86 -16.09
C GLY A 195 14.41 -3.89 -15.08
N PHE A 196 14.65 -2.59 -15.23
CA PHE A 196 13.98 -1.54 -14.45
C PHE A 196 12.70 -1.13 -15.17
N VAL A 197 11.56 -1.71 -14.78
CA VAL A 197 10.32 -1.63 -15.56
C VAL A 197 9.24 -0.80 -14.85
N ASP A 198 8.61 0.11 -15.57
CA ASP A 198 7.32 0.70 -15.19
C ASP A 198 6.25 0.38 -16.24
N SER A 199 4.99 0.57 -15.87
CA SER A 199 3.88 0.45 -16.81
C SER A 199 2.78 1.46 -16.55
N VAL A 200 2.00 1.76 -17.58
CA VAL A 200 0.81 2.59 -17.50
C VAL A 200 -0.34 1.85 -18.15
N ILE A 201 -1.52 1.89 -17.53
CA ILE A 201 -2.78 1.48 -18.14
C ILE A 201 -3.74 2.67 -18.17
N SER A 202 -4.61 2.69 -19.17
CA SER A 202 -5.52 3.82 -19.37
C SER A 202 -6.87 3.38 -19.90
N ILE A 203 -7.93 4.00 -19.36
CA ILE A 203 -9.31 3.77 -19.78
C ILE A 203 -9.99 5.11 -20.07
N GLY A 204 -10.60 5.22 -21.24
CA GLY A 204 -11.45 6.33 -21.62
C GLY A 204 -12.89 6.12 -21.15
N LEU A 205 -13.53 7.18 -20.68
CA LEU A 205 -14.91 7.18 -20.23
C LEU A 205 -15.67 8.39 -20.76
N ASP A 206 -16.95 8.15 -20.97
CA ASP A 206 -17.97 9.12 -21.27
C ASP A 206 -18.83 9.32 -20.03
N VAL A 207 -18.87 10.53 -19.47
CA VAL A 207 -19.64 10.82 -18.26
C VAL A 207 -20.81 11.74 -18.60
N GLU A 208 -22.02 11.21 -18.46
CA GLU A 208 -23.25 11.94 -18.74
C GLU A 208 -23.42 13.17 -17.83
N PRO A 209 -24.20 14.19 -18.26
CA PRO A 209 -24.48 15.38 -17.46
C PRO A 209 -24.99 15.04 -16.06
N ASN A 210 -24.51 15.76 -15.04
CA ASN A 210 -24.96 15.61 -13.65
C ASN A 210 -24.95 14.17 -13.11
N SER A 211 -24.08 13.31 -13.68
CA SER A 211 -24.00 11.89 -13.38
C SER A 211 -22.62 11.51 -12.85
N THR A 212 -22.51 10.32 -12.29
CA THR A 212 -21.26 9.75 -11.81
C THR A 212 -20.96 8.48 -12.58
N ALA A 213 -19.76 8.39 -13.14
CA ALA A 213 -19.21 7.14 -13.66
C ALA A 213 -18.19 6.57 -12.65
N LYS A 214 -18.06 5.24 -12.59
CA LYS A 214 -17.06 4.59 -11.75
C LYS A 214 -16.05 3.76 -12.54
N LEU A 215 -14.84 3.71 -11.99
CA LEU A 215 -13.82 2.73 -12.33
C LEU A 215 -13.45 1.92 -11.09
N TYR A 216 -13.03 0.69 -11.32
CA TYR A 216 -12.55 -0.23 -10.29
C TYR A 216 -11.14 -0.65 -10.65
N TYR A 217 -10.23 -0.39 -9.73
CA TYR A 217 -8.80 -0.65 -9.88
C TYR A 217 -8.33 -1.58 -8.77
N TRP A 218 -7.49 -2.55 -9.13
CA TRP A 218 -6.94 -3.52 -8.19
C TRP A 218 -5.44 -3.65 -8.38
N LEU A 219 -4.73 -3.80 -7.26
CA LEU A 219 -3.39 -4.37 -7.20
C LEU A 219 -3.42 -5.62 -6.33
N LEU A 220 -3.19 -6.78 -6.94
CA LEU A 220 -3.13 -8.08 -6.25
C LEU A 220 -1.68 -8.55 -6.19
N ALA A 221 -1.15 -8.71 -4.97
CA ALA A 221 0.17 -9.31 -4.78
C ALA A 221 0.07 -10.84 -4.70
N GLY A 222 1.16 -11.52 -5.04
CA GLY A 222 1.25 -12.97 -4.92
C GLY A 222 2.66 -13.51 -5.07
N LYS A 223 2.81 -14.82 -4.85
CA LYS A 223 4.10 -15.51 -4.92
C LYS A 223 4.40 -16.15 -6.28
N SER A 224 3.45 -16.10 -7.21
CA SER A 224 3.61 -16.58 -8.58
C SER A 224 2.61 -15.90 -9.51
N VAL A 225 2.94 -15.87 -10.81
CA VAL A 225 2.04 -15.36 -11.85
C VAL A 225 0.72 -16.14 -11.85
N GLU A 226 0.79 -17.47 -11.74
CA GLU A 226 -0.39 -18.35 -11.64
C GLU A 226 -1.32 -17.98 -10.46
N ARG A 227 -0.75 -17.66 -9.29
CA ARG A 227 -1.54 -17.28 -8.10
C ARG A 227 -2.32 -15.98 -8.32
N VAL A 228 -1.73 -15.00 -9.00
CA VAL A 228 -2.40 -13.72 -9.25
C VAL A 228 -3.38 -13.81 -10.41
N THR A 229 -3.04 -14.51 -11.50
CA THR A 229 -3.93 -14.64 -12.67
C THR A 229 -5.14 -15.52 -12.39
N SER A 230 -5.00 -16.61 -11.62
CA SER A 230 -6.14 -17.46 -11.21
C SER A 230 -7.22 -16.70 -10.45
N LYS A 231 -6.86 -15.62 -9.75
CA LYS A 231 -7.77 -14.72 -9.03
C LYS A 231 -8.29 -13.56 -9.87
N ALA A 232 -7.66 -13.24 -10.99
CA ALA A 232 -7.99 -12.05 -11.79
C ALA A 232 -9.41 -12.07 -12.37
N ARG A 233 -10.01 -13.25 -12.57
CA ARG A 233 -11.40 -13.41 -13.05
C ARG A 233 -12.44 -13.01 -12.00
N GLU A 234 -12.09 -13.09 -10.71
CA GLU A 234 -12.97 -12.68 -9.60
C GLU A 234 -12.98 -11.15 -9.43
N LEU A 235 -12.00 -10.44 -10.01
CA LEU A 235 -11.88 -8.98 -9.95
C LEU A 235 -12.83 -8.31 -10.95
N VAL A 236 -14.06 -8.10 -10.51
CA VAL A 236 -15.17 -7.48 -11.27
C VAL A 236 -15.88 -6.39 -10.44
N PRO A 237 -16.60 -5.44 -11.07
CA PRO A 237 -17.25 -4.32 -10.37
C PRO A 237 -18.13 -4.73 -9.18
N SER A 238 -18.98 -5.75 -9.36
CA SER A 238 -19.89 -6.22 -8.30
C SER A 238 -19.14 -6.78 -7.09
N LYS A 239 -17.97 -7.40 -7.30
CA LYS A 239 -17.10 -7.87 -6.21
C LYS A 239 -16.51 -6.70 -5.44
N ALA A 240 -15.99 -5.67 -6.12
CA ALA A 240 -15.47 -4.48 -5.44
C ALA A 240 -16.52 -3.75 -4.58
N GLU A 241 -17.76 -3.59 -5.07
CA GLU A 241 -18.85 -2.97 -4.31
C GLU A 241 -19.28 -3.82 -3.10
N SER A 242 -19.31 -5.15 -3.28
CA SER A 242 -19.56 -6.10 -2.19
C SER A 242 -18.46 -6.06 -1.13
N ASP A 243 -17.20 -6.02 -1.57
CA ASP A 243 -16.03 -5.97 -0.69
C ASP A 243 -15.99 -4.67 0.09
N PHE A 244 -16.25 -3.54 -0.57
CA PHE A 244 -16.37 -2.26 0.11
C PHE A 244 -17.41 -2.31 1.24
N SER A 245 -18.60 -2.85 0.94
CA SER A 245 -19.68 -2.99 1.92
C SER A 245 -19.29 -3.91 3.09
N PHE A 246 -18.60 -5.02 2.79
CA PHE A 246 -18.09 -5.95 3.78
C PHE A 246 -17.00 -5.32 4.66
N ILE A 247 -15.95 -4.74 4.07
CA ILE A 247 -14.83 -4.11 4.77
C ILE A 247 -15.30 -2.97 5.65
N ARG A 248 -16.24 -2.13 5.18
CA ARG A 248 -16.86 -1.09 6.00
C ARG A 248 -17.57 -1.66 7.22
N SER A 249 -18.34 -2.74 7.03
CA SER A 249 -19.06 -3.42 8.11
C SER A 249 -18.11 -4.10 9.08
N TYR A 250 -17.03 -4.72 8.57
CA TYR A 250 -15.97 -5.35 9.35
C TYR A 250 -15.31 -4.32 10.27
N TRP A 251 -14.82 -3.20 9.74
CA TRP A 251 -14.13 -2.19 10.55
C TRP A 251 -15.06 -1.48 11.54
N SER A 252 -16.32 -1.24 11.15
CA SER A 252 -17.33 -0.71 12.07
C SER A 252 -17.54 -1.65 13.26
N LYS A 253 -17.69 -2.96 12.99
CA LYS A 253 -17.81 -3.98 14.04
C LYS A 253 -16.52 -4.12 14.85
N TRP A 254 -15.36 -4.11 14.21
CA TRP A 254 -14.06 -4.21 14.86
C TRP A 254 -13.88 -3.07 15.86
N LEU A 255 -14.13 -1.82 15.47
CA LEU A 255 -14.05 -0.64 16.35
C LEU A 255 -15.12 -0.62 17.45
N SER A 256 -16.27 -1.27 17.24
CA SER A 256 -17.33 -1.33 18.25
C SER A 256 -16.95 -2.16 19.49
N ARG A 257 -15.95 -3.05 19.38
CA ARG A 257 -15.45 -3.89 20.50
C ARG A 257 -14.91 -3.07 21.67
N VAL A 258 -14.37 -1.89 21.39
CA VAL A 258 -13.70 -1.02 22.37
C VAL A 258 -14.70 -0.32 23.30
N GLY A 259 -16.00 -0.55 23.10
CA GLY A 259 -17.06 0.19 23.77
C GLY A 259 -17.14 1.64 23.28
N SER A 260 -17.94 2.44 23.98
CA SER A 260 -18.02 3.89 23.77
C SER A 260 -17.40 4.58 24.97
N PRO A 261 -16.06 4.74 25.00
CA PRO A 261 -15.43 5.48 26.08
C PRO A 261 -16.01 6.91 26.10
N ASN A 262 -16.29 7.42 27.29
CA ASN A 262 -16.88 8.76 27.47
C ASN A 262 -15.83 9.84 27.18
N LEU A 263 -15.55 10.05 25.90
CA LEU A 263 -14.53 10.95 25.38
C LEU A 263 -15.18 12.05 24.51
N PRO A 264 -14.60 13.26 24.47
CA PRO A 264 -15.01 14.27 23.51
C PRO A 264 -14.97 13.73 22.07
N PRO A 265 -15.88 14.16 21.17
CA PRO A 265 -15.97 13.60 19.81
C PRO A 265 -14.66 13.62 19.03
N SER A 266 -13.87 14.70 19.13
CA SER A 266 -12.56 14.79 18.45
C SER A 266 -11.54 13.78 18.98
N VAL A 267 -11.54 13.54 20.29
CA VAL A 267 -10.65 12.57 20.94
C VAL A 267 -11.07 11.14 20.60
N LEU A 268 -12.38 10.86 20.55
CA LEU A 268 -12.89 9.56 20.13
C LEU A 268 -12.52 9.23 18.69
N ARG A 269 -12.58 10.22 17.77
CA ARG A 269 -12.12 10.04 16.38
C ARG A 269 -10.63 9.74 16.30
N LEU A 270 -9.81 10.52 17.02
CA LEU A 270 -8.36 10.27 17.07
C LEU A 270 -8.06 8.87 17.64
N TYR A 271 -8.73 8.48 18.71
CA TYR A 271 -8.57 7.16 19.33
C TYR A 271 -8.91 6.02 18.36
N ARG A 272 -10.06 6.09 17.67
CA ARG A 272 -10.46 5.10 16.66
C ARG A 272 -9.45 5.02 15.52
N ARG A 273 -8.99 6.18 15.03
CA ARG A 273 -7.96 6.26 14.00
C ARG A 273 -6.63 5.70 14.45
N SER A 274 -6.22 5.95 15.69
CA SER A 274 -4.99 5.38 16.25
C SER A 274 -5.06 3.85 16.27
N LEU A 275 -6.20 3.27 16.64
CA LEU A 275 -6.38 1.82 16.63
C LEU A 275 -6.29 1.22 15.23
N THR A 276 -6.92 1.85 14.23
CA THR A 276 -6.80 1.39 12.85
C THR A 276 -5.36 1.53 12.36
N VAL A 277 -4.71 2.69 12.50
CA VAL A 277 -3.31 2.84 12.09
C VAL A 277 -2.37 1.85 12.80
N ILE A 278 -2.54 1.60 14.10
CA ILE A 278 -1.75 0.60 14.82
C ILE A 278 -1.97 -0.81 14.23
N SER A 279 -3.22 -1.16 13.94
CA SER A 279 -3.55 -2.48 13.41
C SER A 279 -2.92 -2.77 12.05
N SER A 280 -2.68 -1.75 11.21
CA SER A 280 -1.99 -1.91 9.92
C SER A 280 -0.49 -2.18 10.10
N GLN A 281 0.12 -1.69 11.20
CA GLN A 281 1.52 -1.97 11.55
C GLN A 281 1.74 -3.37 12.15
N CYS A 282 0.68 -4.16 12.30
CA CYS A 282 0.73 -5.49 12.93
C CYS A 282 0.60 -6.59 11.87
N GLY A 283 1.66 -7.38 11.69
CA GLY A 283 1.69 -8.53 10.80
C GLY A 283 0.87 -9.72 11.29
N ARG A 284 0.33 -10.51 10.36
CA ARG A 284 -0.40 -11.76 10.66
C ARG A 284 0.46 -12.78 11.42
N ASN A 285 1.77 -12.73 11.22
CA ASN A 285 2.74 -13.60 11.87
C ASN A 285 3.18 -13.12 13.27
N GLY A 286 2.59 -12.03 13.78
CA GLY A 286 2.90 -11.47 15.11
C GLY A 286 3.99 -10.41 15.13
N SER A 287 4.59 -10.08 13.98
CA SER A 287 5.47 -8.92 13.88
C SER A 287 4.68 -7.62 14.14
N ILE A 288 5.27 -6.69 14.87
CA ILE A 288 4.72 -5.34 15.07
C ILE A 288 5.86 -4.36 14.78
N VAL A 289 5.75 -3.63 13.65
CA VAL A 289 6.82 -2.72 13.21
C VAL A 289 6.64 -1.33 13.83
N ALA A 290 7.75 -0.60 13.99
CA ALA A 290 7.70 0.74 14.58
C ALA A 290 7.01 1.76 13.67
N SER A 291 7.31 1.77 12.37
CA SER A 291 6.62 2.61 11.38
C SER A 291 6.92 2.13 9.97
N THR A 292 5.93 2.20 9.07
CA THR A 292 6.09 1.93 7.63
C THR A 292 6.48 3.16 6.80
N ASP A 293 6.86 4.29 7.41
CA ASP A 293 7.25 5.49 6.65
C ASP A 293 8.63 5.34 6.00
N TYR A 294 8.65 5.26 4.68
CA TYR A 294 9.85 5.16 3.85
C TYR A 294 10.66 6.48 3.77
N SER A 295 10.12 7.60 4.26
CA SER A 295 10.78 8.92 4.13
C SER A 295 12.18 8.98 4.78
N ILE A 296 12.40 8.23 5.86
CA ILE A 296 13.66 8.19 6.62
C ILE A 296 14.76 7.38 5.91
N GLU A 297 14.39 6.40 5.08
CA GLU A 297 15.35 5.54 4.39
C GLU A 297 16.25 6.32 3.45
N ARG A 298 15.67 7.30 2.75
CA ARG A 298 16.40 8.20 1.84
C ARG A 298 17.43 9.09 2.54
N VAL A 299 17.26 9.33 3.85
CA VAL A 299 18.13 10.23 4.62
C VAL A 299 19.17 9.44 5.39
N SER A 300 18.75 8.39 6.09
CA SER A 300 19.58 7.65 7.03
C SER A 300 20.22 6.38 6.46
N HIS A 301 19.78 5.94 5.26
CA HIS A 301 20.12 4.62 4.70
C HIS A 301 19.77 3.45 5.65
N ASP A 302 18.78 3.67 6.52
CA ASP A 302 18.17 2.68 7.41
C ASP A 302 16.69 3.01 7.60
N THR A 303 15.91 2.14 8.22
CA THR A 303 14.45 2.28 8.26
C THR A 303 13.83 2.05 9.63
N TYR A 304 12.58 2.51 9.80
CA TYR A 304 11.74 2.19 10.97
C TYR A 304 10.88 0.95 10.74
N ASN A 305 10.99 0.31 9.58
CA ASN A 305 10.19 -0.86 9.22
C ASN A 305 10.66 -2.16 9.91
N TYR A 306 11.20 -2.07 11.13
CA TYR A 306 11.63 -3.22 11.93
C TYR A 306 10.76 -3.41 13.16
N VAL A 307 10.80 -4.62 13.68
CA VAL A 307 10.25 -4.98 14.99
C VAL A 307 11.30 -4.64 16.04
N TRP A 308 11.10 -3.53 16.74
CA TRP A 308 11.78 -3.27 18.01
C TRP A 308 10.95 -3.87 19.14
N PRO A 309 11.52 -4.76 19.98
CA PRO A 309 10.76 -5.37 21.07
C PRO A 309 10.10 -4.35 22.01
N ARG A 310 10.76 -3.21 22.25
CA ARG A 310 10.20 -2.08 23.03
C ARG A 310 8.91 -1.55 22.40
N ASP A 311 8.96 -1.16 21.14
CA ASP A 311 7.83 -0.57 20.42
C ASP A 311 6.68 -1.58 20.31
N ALA A 312 7.01 -2.82 19.98
CA ALA A 312 6.05 -3.93 19.89
C ALA A 312 5.35 -4.19 21.23
N ALA A 313 6.08 -4.18 22.36
CA ALA A 313 5.51 -4.38 23.70
C ALA A 313 4.53 -3.26 24.08
N TYR A 314 4.86 -2.00 23.80
CA TYR A 314 3.94 -0.88 24.06
C TYR A 314 2.68 -0.96 23.22
N ILE A 315 2.81 -1.32 21.93
CA ILE A 315 1.67 -1.49 21.03
C ILE A 315 0.80 -2.66 21.49
N ALA A 316 1.39 -3.80 21.84
CA ALA A 316 0.66 -4.96 22.35
C ALA A 316 -0.15 -4.61 23.60
N ASN A 317 0.47 -3.98 24.59
CA ASN A 317 -0.24 -3.52 25.80
C ASN A 317 -1.35 -2.52 25.46
N ALA A 318 -1.12 -1.57 24.55
CA ALA A 318 -2.16 -0.61 24.14
C ALA A 318 -3.35 -1.30 23.46
N MET A 319 -3.09 -2.29 22.59
CA MET A 319 -4.12 -3.08 21.92
C MET A 319 -4.87 -3.98 22.89
N ASP A 320 -4.20 -4.58 23.87
CA ASP A 320 -4.82 -5.37 24.93
C ASP A 320 -5.75 -4.50 25.80
N MET A 321 -5.27 -3.34 26.26
CA MET A 321 -6.08 -2.35 26.98
C MET A 321 -7.30 -1.87 26.17
N ALA A 322 -7.20 -1.84 24.85
CA ALA A 322 -8.29 -1.49 23.94
C ALA A 322 -9.26 -2.67 23.65
N GLY A 323 -9.00 -3.86 24.21
CA GLY A 323 -9.85 -5.05 24.06
C GLY A 323 -9.51 -5.91 22.84
N TYR A 324 -8.27 -5.85 22.35
CA TYR A 324 -7.74 -6.65 21.25
C TYR A 324 -6.54 -7.54 21.68
N PRO A 325 -6.74 -8.50 22.60
CA PRO A 325 -5.67 -9.37 23.11
C PRO A 325 -4.99 -10.22 22.03
N GLU A 326 -5.66 -10.43 20.88
CA GLU A 326 -5.13 -11.21 19.77
C GLU A 326 -3.84 -10.63 19.15
N TYR A 327 -3.54 -9.35 19.37
CA TYR A 327 -2.28 -8.76 18.91
C TYR A 327 -1.12 -9.15 19.84
N SER A 328 -1.32 -9.09 21.16
CA SER A 328 -0.33 -9.53 22.15
C SER A 328 -0.04 -11.03 22.05
N LEU A 329 -1.08 -11.86 21.89
CA LEU A 329 -0.90 -13.30 21.72
C LEU A 329 -0.01 -13.65 20.52
N ARG A 330 -0.25 -13.02 19.36
CA ARG A 330 0.58 -13.21 18.17
C ARG A 330 1.99 -12.65 18.35
N LEU A 331 2.14 -11.51 19.05
CA LEU A 331 3.45 -10.97 19.38
C LEU A 331 4.26 -11.96 20.22
N PHE A 332 3.66 -12.61 21.23
CA PHE A 332 4.36 -13.61 22.04
C PHE A 332 4.76 -14.84 21.22
N GLU A 333 3.93 -15.27 20.26
CA GLU A 333 4.32 -16.30 19.30
C GLU A 333 5.51 -15.88 18.43
N PHE A 334 5.56 -14.62 17.98
CA PHE A 334 6.71 -14.08 17.25
C PHE A 334 7.95 -14.01 18.15
N ALA A 335 7.82 -13.45 19.35
CA ALA A 335 8.88 -13.29 20.34
C ALA A 335 9.52 -14.65 20.72
N SER A 336 8.70 -15.69 20.91
CA SER A 336 9.18 -17.05 21.22
C SER A 336 10.06 -17.66 20.12
N LYS A 337 9.94 -17.18 18.88
CA LYS A 337 10.74 -17.66 17.74
C LYS A 337 12.05 -16.90 17.57
N VAL A 338 12.11 -15.65 18.04
CA VAL A 338 13.28 -14.77 17.82
C VAL A 338 14.11 -14.54 19.08
N MET A 339 13.62 -14.95 20.24
CA MET A 339 14.35 -14.89 21.51
C MET A 339 15.63 -15.73 21.43
N GLU A 340 16.73 -15.16 21.90
CA GLU A 340 18.01 -15.86 21.96
C GLU A 340 17.98 -16.99 22.98
N ARG A 341 18.89 -17.96 22.81
CA ARG A 341 18.95 -19.16 23.67
C ARG A 341 19.12 -18.85 25.16
N ASP A 342 19.81 -17.75 25.45
CA ASP A 342 20.08 -17.29 26.81
C ASP A 342 18.95 -16.40 27.39
N GLY A 343 17.83 -16.25 26.67
CA GLY A 343 16.60 -15.62 27.18
C GLY A 343 16.52 -14.10 27.02
N TYR A 344 17.23 -13.52 26.06
CA TYR A 344 17.21 -12.08 25.76
C TYR A 344 16.82 -11.82 24.30
N PHE A 345 16.47 -10.58 23.99
CA PHE A 345 16.25 -10.10 22.62
C PHE A 345 17.42 -9.25 22.14
N LEU A 346 17.74 -9.37 20.85
CA LEU A 346 18.60 -8.45 20.13
C LEU A 346 17.81 -7.19 19.75
N GLN A 347 18.54 -6.14 19.37
CA GLN A 347 18.00 -4.80 19.13
C GLN A 347 16.71 -4.75 18.29
N LYS A 348 16.74 -5.36 17.10
CA LYS A 348 15.64 -5.25 16.15
C LYS A 348 15.65 -6.39 15.15
N TYR A 349 14.46 -6.73 14.69
CA TYR A 349 14.21 -7.84 13.79
C TYR A 349 13.44 -7.37 12.56
N ASN A 350 13.67 -8.02 11.43
CA ASN A 350 12.77 -7.90 10.28
C ASN A 350 11.43 -8.57 10.60
N SER A 351 10.38 -8.19 9.88
CA SER A 351 9.03 -8.74 10.09
C SER A 351 8.95 -10.26 9.90
N ASN A 352 9.85 -10.87 9.12
CA ASN A 352 9.98 -12.34 9.00
C ASN A 352 10.75 -13.02 10.15
N GLY A 353 11.23 -12.26 11.14
CA GLY A 353 11.97 -12.76 12.31
C GLY A 353 13.49 -12.85 12.13
N THR A 354 14.05 -12.51 10.97
CA THR A 354 15.52 -12.46 10.82
C THR A 354 16.09 -11.22 11.52
N LEU A 355 17.36 -11.30 11.93
CA LEU A 355 18.06 -10.15 12.50
C LEU A 355 18.11 -8.99 11.50
N ALA A 356 17.74 -7.78 11.96
CA ALA A 356 17.82 -6.56 11.17
C ALA A 356 19.16 -5.84 11.38
N SER A 357 19.32 -4.67 10.73
CA SER A 357 20.46 -3.79 10.97
C SER A 357 20.61 -3.50 12.48
N SER A 358 21.79 -3.14 12.96
CA SER A 358 21.97 -2.80 14.37
C SER A 358 23.13 -1.83 14.52
N TRP A 359 23.03 -0.95 15.51
CA TRP A 359 24.12 -0.08 15.93
C TRP A 359 24.78 -0.55 17.23
N HIS A 360 24.35 -1.67 17.81
CA HIS A 360 24.94 -2.21 19.02
C HIS A 360 26.17 -3.07 18.73
N PRO A 361 27.36 -2.64 19.21
CA PRO A 361 28.56 -3.47 19.12
C PRO A 361 28.47 -4.70 20.03
N TRP A 362 29.23 -5.75 19.68
CA TRP A 362 29.42 -6.95 20.51
C TRP A 362 30.67 -6.89 21.38
N ALA A 363 31.50 -5.86 21.18
CA ALA A 363 32.77 -5.72 21.87
C ALA A 363 33.26 -4.27 21.87
N SER A 364 34.02 -3.93 22.91
CA SER A 364 34.89 -2.75 22.93
C SER A 364 36.31 -3.17 22.57
N LYS A 365 37.25 -2.22 22.63
CA LYS A 365 38.68 -2.50 22.53
C LYS A 365 39.19 -3.49 23.60
N TYR A 366 38.47 -3.65 24.71
CA TYR A 366 38.97 -4.33 25.91
C TYR A 366 38.16 -5.57 26.31
N GLU A 367 36.87 -5.63 25.97
CA GLU A 367 35.97 -6.71 26.42
C GLU A 367 34.79 -6.93 25.47
N GLY A 368 34.19 -8.12 25.52
CA GLY A 368 32.94 -8.45 24.84
C GLY A 368 31.72 -8.18 25.72
N TYR A 369 30.60 -7.80 25.11
CA TYR A 369 29.31 -7.63 25.78
C TYR A 369 28.16 -8.06 24.87
N LEU A 370 26.99 -8.31 25.47
CA LEU A 370 25.77 -8.57 24.73
C LEU A 370 25.30 -7.28 24.05
N PRO A 371 24.97 -7.29 22.74
CA PRO A 371 24.56 -6.11 21.97
C PRO A 371 23.07 -5.80 22.17
N ILE A 372 22.65 -5.67 23.43
CA ILE A 372 21.23 -5.65 23.81
C ILE A 372 20.81 -4.28 24.34
N GLN A 373 19.50 -4.03 24.28
CA GLN A 373 18.84 -3.02 25.10
C GLN A 373 18.08 -3.76 26.19
N GLU A 374 18.44 -3.56 27.45
CA GLU A 374 17.86 -4.34 28.56
C GLU A 374 16.33 -4.17 28.65
N ASP A 375 15.84 -2.98 28.31
CA ASP A 375 14.40 -2.67 28.29
C ASP A 375 13.63 -3.49 27.25
N GLU A 376 14.24 -3.86 26.13
CA GLU A 376 13.59 -4.66 25.09
C GLU A 376 13.19 -6.05 25.59
N THR A 377 14.03 -6.64 26.45
CA THR A 377 13.70 -7.92 27.10
C THR A 377 12.74 -7.70 28.28
N ALA A 378 12.98 -6.68 29.10
CA ALA A 378 12.12 -6.41 30.26
C ALA A 378 10.67 -6.07 29.86
N LEU A 379 10.48 -5.27 28.81
CA LEU A 379 9.16 -4.87 28.33
C LEU A 379 8.39 -6.04 27.73
N MET A 380 9.05 -6.96 27.03
CA MET A 380 8.40 -8.15 26.46
C MET A 380 7.89 -9.11 27.55
N VAL A 381 8.56 -9.17 28.70
CA VAL A 381 8.09 -9.93 29.89
C VAL A 381 6.96 -9.20 30.62
N TRP A 382 6.93 -7.86 30.56
CA TRP A 382 5.94 -7.04 31.25
C TRP A 382 4.58 -6.97 30.54
N CYS A 383 4.59 -6.84 29.20
CA CYS A 383 3.40 -6.53 28.39
C CYS A 383 2.43 -7.70 28.21
#